data_AF-A0A845RW01-F1
#
_entry.id   AF-A0A845RW01-F1
#
_cell.length_a   1.000
_cell.length_b   1.000
_cell.length_c   1.000
_cell.angle_alpha   90.00
_cell.angle_beta   90.00
_cell.angle_gamma   90.00
#
_symmetry.space_group_name_H-M   'P 1'
#
loop_
_entity.id
_entity.type
_entity.pdbx_description
1 polymer ?
#
loop_
_entity_poly.entity_id
_entity_poly.type
_entity_poly.pdbx_seq_one_letter_code
_entity_poly.pdbx_strand_id
1 'polypeptide(L)' 'MAKSNSFRSGKHLLQVPGPTNIPDRVLRAMSSPTIDHRGPEFA' A
#
# COMPACT_ATOMS: atom_id res chain seq x y z
N MET A 1 21.86 -30.03 -9.08
CA MET A 1 21.38 -28.63 -9.10
C MET A 1 19.89 -28.59 -8.79
N ALA A 2 19.49 -28.08 -7.63
CA ALA A 2 18.07 -27.77 -7.40
C ALA A 2 17.71 -26.54 -8.25
N LYS A 3 16.66 -26.63 -9.08
CA LYS A 3 16.13 -25.47 -9.80
C LYS A 3 15.59 -24.49 -8.76
N SER A 4 16.29 -23.37 -8.56
CA SER A 4 15.72 -22.19 -7.90
C SER A 4 14.50 -21.77 -8.72
N ASN A 5 13.30 -22.08 -8.21
CA ASN A 5 12.08 -21.68 -8.88
C ASN A 5 11.85 -20.19 -8.52
N SER A 6 12.34 -19.29 -9.37
CA SER A 6 12.27 -17.82 -9.18
C SER A 6 10.85 -17.24 -9.34
N PHE A 7 9.82 -18.08 -9.27
CA PHE A 7 8.45 -17.64 -9.48
C PHE A 7 7.96 -16.79 -8.30
N ARG A 8 7.56 -15.55 -8.58
CA ARG A 8 6.85 -14.68 -7.63
C ARG A 8 5.43 -14.47 -8.15
N SER A 9 4.42 -14.70 -7.31
CA SER A 9 3.03 -14.43 -7.71
C SER A 9 2.78 -12.93 -7.86
N GLY A 10 1.75 -12.57 -8.63
CA GLY A 10 1.28 -11.20 -8.77
C GLY A 10 0.61 -10.66 -7.49
N LYS A 11 0.11 -9.42 -7.58
CA LYS A 11 -0.67 -8.79 -6.51
C LYS A 11 -1.96 -9.59 -6.24
N HIS A 12 -2.31 -9.74 -4.97
CA HIS A 12 -3.59 -10.32 -4.56
C HIS A 12 -4.73 -9.32 -4.77
N LEU A 13 -5.83 -9.78 -5.38
CA LEU A 13 -7.03 -8.97 -5.60
C LEU A 13 -8.14 -9.42 -4.64
N LEU A 14 -8.53 -8.53 -3.74
CA LEU A 14 -9.58 -8.74 -2.75
C LEU A 14 -10.95 -8.59 -3.43
N GLN A 15 -11.65 -9.71 -3.60
CA GLN A 15 -13.01 -9.79 -4.15
C GLN A 15 -14.07 -10.08 -3.07
N VAL A 16 -13.75 -9.76 -1.82
CA VAL A 16 -14.68 -9.85 -0.67
C VAL A 16 -15.49 -8.55 -0.54
N PRO A 17 -16.65 -8.54 0.12
CA PRO A 17 -17.45 -7.33 0.36
C PRO A 17 -16.82 -6.44 1.46
N GLY A 18 -15.58 -6.02 1.25
CA GLY A 18 -14.82 -5.15 2.14
C GLY A 18 -13.93 -5.92 3.13
N PRO A 19 -12.70 -5.43 3.40
CA PRO A 19 -12.04 -4.27 2.78
C PRO A 19 -11.58 -4.53 1.32
N THR A 20 -11.16 -3.46 0.62
CA THR A 20 -10.68 -3.50 -0.78
C THR A 20 -9.17 -3.20 -0.86
N ASN A 21 -8.51 -3.58 -1.95
CA ASN A 21 -7.13 -3.18 -2.20
C ASN A 21 -7.01 -1.66 -2.29
N ILE A 22 -6.06 -1.10 -1.54
CA ILE A 22 -5.78 0.34 -1.54
C ILE A 22 -4.92 0.70 -2.77
N PRO A 23 -5.26 1.75 -3.54
CA PRO A 23 -4.40 2.21 -4.63
C PRO A 23 -3.00 2.60 -4.15
N ASP A 24 -1.97 2.25 -4.92
CA ASP A 24 -0.55 2.49 -4.56
C ASP A 24 -0.26 3.96 -4.22
N ARG A 25 -0.95 4.92 -4.86
CA ARG A 25 -0.79 6.36 -4.58
C ARG A 25 -1.22 6.74 -3.16
N VAL A 26 -2.25 6.07 -2.63
CA VAL A 26 -2.78 6.34 -1.28
C VAL A 26 -1.85 5.72 -0.25
N LEU A 27 -1.37 4.49 -0.47
CA LEU A 27 -0.34 3.87 0.37
C LEU A 27 0.94 4.74 0.44
N ARG A 28 1.35 5.31 -0.69
CA ARG A 28 2.48 6.26 -0.74
C ARG A 28 2.21 7.51 0.07
N ALA A 29 1.02 8.11 -0.04
CA ALA A 29 0.67 9.29 0.75
C ALA A 29 0.64 9.01 2.26
N MET A 30 0.12 7.84 2.66
CA MET A 30 0.10 7.42 4.06
C MET A 30 1.49 7.09 4.63
N SER A 31 2.49 6.89 3.78
CA SER A 31 3.88 6.67 4.22
C SER A 31 4.59 7.96 4.64
N SER A 32 3.97 9.13 4.40
CA SER A 32 4.50 10.41 4.85
C SER A 32 4.47 10.52 6.39
N PRO A 33 5.40 11.27 7.01
CA PRO A 33 5.34 11.58 8.43
C PRO A 33 4.05 12.30 8.81
N THR A 34 3.64 12.13 10.07
CA THR A 34 2.53 12.89 10.64
C THR A 34 2.88 14.38 10.70
N ILE A 35 1.92 15.23 10.35
CA ILE A 35 1.99 16.69 10.50
C ILE A 35 1.11 17.15 11.66
N ASP A 36 1.41 18.30 12.24
CA ASP A 36 0.54 18.91 13.25
C ASP A 36 -0.78 19.36 12.61
N HIS A 37 -1.88 18.82 13.11
CA HIS A 37 -3.24 19.16 12.70
C HIS A 37 -3.64 20.63 12.89
N ARG A 38 -2.87 21.42 13.67
CA ARG A 38 -3.08 22.88 13.84
C ARG A 38 -2.03 23.72 13.12
N GLY A 39 -1.07 23.09 12.45
CA GLY A 39 0.03 23.77 11.76
C GLY A 39 -0.35 24.28 10.36
N PRO A 40 0.44 25.21 9.80
CA PRO A 40 0.19 25.79 8.48
C PRO A 40 0.31 24.78 7.33
N GLU A 41 0.97 23.63 7.53
CA GLU A 41 1.03 22.56 6.53
C GLU A 41 -0.27 21.73 6.45
N PHE A 42 -1.12 21.81 7.49
CA PHE A 42 -2.42 21.14 7.52
C PHE A 42 -3.57 22.07 7.10
N ALA A 43 -3.46 23.37 7.40
CA ALA A 43 -4.50 24.38 7.22
C ALA A 43 -4.76 24.80 5.76
#